data_AF-A0A7S4W4A3-F1
#
_entry.id   AF-A0A7S4W4A3-F1
#
_cell.length_a   1.000
_cell.length_b   1.000
_cell.length_c   1.000
_cell.angle_alpha   90.00
_cell.angle_beta   90.00
_cell.angle_gamma   90.00
#
_symmetry.space_group_name_H-M   'P 1'
#
loop_
_entity.id
_entity.type
_entity.pdbx_description
1 polymer ?
#
loop_
_entity_poly.entity_id
_entity_poly.type
_entity_poly.pdbx_seq_one_letter_code
_entity_poly.pdbx_strand_id
1 'polypeptide(L)'
;MVELKEKDQGSSLRMHWQLCLNLMGSSSNTVEFSGKAMNEKEDVIDVTLTGPSHVTFLYVKTVASSLFGRYELGAHLAIEKVDEQYVKMKGGVIWARVFWFHRCLCLYAMARTNKTKKRKYMTLAKPIHKELTNSLKNKNPNGLHCVSLLNAEKAALTHKKNQEDDVRKQYNDAISVAARG
;
A
#
# COMPACT_ATOMS: atom_id res chain seq x y z
N MET A 1 5.74 -3.00 -31.02
CA MET A 1 6.34 -3.10 -29.67
C MET A 1 6.34 -1.77 -28.91
N VAL A 2 6.47 -0.62 -29.60
CA VAL A 2 6.37 0.74 -29.00
C VAL A 2 4.92 1.06 -28.59
N GLU A 3 3.94 0.83 -29.47
CA GLU A 3 2.51 1.08 -29.18
C GLU A 3 1.97 0.33 -27.95
N LEU A 4 2.42 -0.91 -27.72
CA LEU A 4 2.03 -1.69 -26.53
C LEU A 4 2.59 -1.07 -25.24
N LYS A 5 3.80 -0.50 -25.28
CA LYS A 5 4.39 0.21 -24.13
C LYS A 5 3.68 1.53 -23.86
N GLU A 6 3.25 2.24 -24.90
CA GLU A 6 2.49 3.50 -24.78
C GLU A 6 1.09 3.25 -24.22
N LYS A 7 0.39 2.18 -24.66
CA LYS A 7 -0.91 1.77 -24.11
C LYS A 7 -0.82 1.39 -22.62
N ASP A 8 0.25 0.72 -22.20
CA ASP A 8 0.50 0.38 -20.78
C ASP A 8 0.80 1.61 -19.92
N GLN A 9 1.62 2.55 -20.41
CA GLN A 9 1.92 3.80 -19.70
C GLN A 9 0.67 4.69 -19.54
N GLY A 10 -0.13 4.84 -20.61
CA GLY A 10 -1.38 5.59 -20.55
C GLY A 10 -2.39 4.98 -19.58
N SER A 11 -2.43 3.66 -19.47
CA SER A 11 -3.30 2.97 -18.50
C SER A 11 -2.85 3.20 -17.05
N SER A 12 -1.55 3.12 -16.76
CA SER A 12 -1.02 3.45 -15.43
C SER A 12 -1.29 4.90 -15.02
N LEU A 13 -1.12 5.86 -15.93
CA LEU A 13 -1.38 7.27 -15.66
C LEU A 13 -2.86 7.53 -15.33
N ARG A 14 -3.79 6.91 -16.06
CA ARG A 14 -5.23 7.02 -15.80
C ARG A 14 -5.60 6.52 -14.39
N MET A 15 -5.00 5.42 -13.94
CA MET A 15 -5.22 4.90 -12.58
C MET A 15 -4.76 5.88 -11.49
N HIS A 16 -3.58 6.47 -11.64
CA HIS A 16 -3.07 7.46 -10.69
C HIS A 16 -3.91 8.74 -10.72
N TRP A 17 -4.31 9.19 -11.91
CA TRP A 17 -5.16 10.37 -12.04
C TRP A 17 -6.52 10.17 -11.39
N GLN A 18 -7.14 8.99 -11.57
CA GLN A 18 -8.40 8.67 -10.89
C GLN A 18 -8.24 8.63 -9.37
N LEU A 19 -7.11 8.11 -8.85
CA LEU A 19 -6.82 8.19 -7.41
C LEU A 19 -6.74 9.64 -6.92
N CYS A 20 -6.06 10.54 -7.65
CA CYS A 20 -6.03 11.96 -7.32
C CYS A 20 -7.44 12.58 -7.31
N LEU A 21 -8.26 12.29 -8.31
CA LEU A 21 -9.65 12.76 -8.36
C LEU A 21 -10.48 12.26 -7.16
N ASN A 22 -10.30 10.98 -6.79
CA ASN A 22 -10.96 10.41 -5.62
C ASN A 22 -10.51 11.12 -4.32
N LEU A 23 -9.22 11.41 -4.17
CA LEU A 23 -8.67 12.13 -3.02
C LEU A 23 -9.18 13.57 -2.92
N MET A 24 -9.47 14.21 -4.06
CA MET A 24 -10.09 15.55 -4.12
C MET A 24 -11.62 15.53 -3.92
N GLY A 25 -12.22 14.37 -3.62
CA GLY A 25 -13.66 14.24 -3.44
C GLY A 25 -14.47 14.33 -4.73
N SER A 26 -13.84 14.17 -5.89
CA SER A 26 -14.52 14.20 -7.20
C SER A 26 -15.23 12.88 -7.56
N SER A 27 -15.23 11.89 -6.65
CA SER A 27 -15.93 10.62 -6.80
C SER A 27 -16.73 10.29 -5.53
N SER A 28 -17.95 9.75 -5.71
CA SER A 28 -18.79 9.25 -4.62
C SER A 28 -18.25 7.95 -4.02
N ASN A 29 -17.48 7.17 -4.79
CA ASN A 29 -16.80 5.96 -4.32
C ASN A 29 -15.29 6.17 -4.35
N THR A 30 -14.68 6.23 -3.17
CA THR A 30 -13.29 6.62 -2.99
C THR A 30 -12.29 5.53 -3.40
N VAL A 31 -12.72 4.27 -3.48
CA VAL A 31 -11.85 3.11 -3.77
C VAL A 31 -12.26 2.33 -5.02
N GLU A 32 -13.45 2.58 -5.56
CA GLU A 32 -13.79 2.13 -6.92
C GLU A 32 -13.21 3.13 -7.92
N PHE A 33 -12.47 2.62 -8.90
CA PHE A 33 -11.78 3.45 -9.87
C PHE A 33 -12.69 3.65 -11.08
N SER A 34 -13.86 4.20 -10.83
CA SER A 34 -14.88 4.49 -11.85
C SER A 34 -15.26 5.96 -11.75
N GLY A 35 -14.85 6.74 -12.73
CA GLY A 35 -15.03 8.18 -12.73
C GLY A 35 -14.54 8.81 -14.03
N LYS A 36 -14.15 10.09 -13.94
CA LYS A 36 -13.81 10.90 -15.11
C LYS A 36 -12.58 10.40 -15.88
N ALA A 37 -11.65 9.71 -15.21
CA ALA A 37 -10.37 9.31 -15.80
C ALA A 37 -10.32 7.84 -16.25
N MET A 38 -11.15 6.99 -15.66
CA MET A 38 -11.26 5.56 -16.01
C MET A 38 -12.57 4.97 -15.48
N ASN A 39 -12.99 3.86 -16.09
CA ASN A 39 -14.09 3.03 -15.63
C ASN A 39 -13.52 1.66 -15.23
N GLU A 40 -13.54 1.33 -13.93
CA GLU A 40 -12.95 0.09 -13.44
C GLU A 40 -13.51 -1.14 -14.15
N LYS A 41 -14.83 -1.20 -14.39
CA LYS A 41 -15.46 -2.40 -14.96
C LYS A 41 -15.14 -2.57 -16.44
N GLU A 42 -15.02 -1.48 -17.18
CA GLU A 42 -14.76 -1.51 -18.62
C GLU A 42 -13.25 -1.59 -18.89
N ASP A 43 -12.44 -0.82 -18.16
CA ASP A 43 -11.01 -0.72 -18.36
C ASP A 43 -10.23 -1.88 -17.71
N VAL A 44 -10.72 -2.47 -16.61
CA VAL A 44 -10.07 -3.66 -16.04
C VAL A 44 -10.24 -4.86 -16.97
N ILE A 45 -11.32 -4.94 -17.75
CA ILE A 45 -11.51 -5.98 -18.77
C ILE A 45 -10.50 -5.81 -19.93
N ASP A 46 -10.12 -4.58 -20.29
CA ASP A 46 -9.04 -4.36 -21.28
C ASP A 46 -7.63 -4.59 -20.67
N VAL A 47 -7.51 -4.52 -19.33
CA VAL A 47 -6.30 -4.84 -18.55
C VAL A 47 -6.21 -6.33 -18.17
N THR A 48 -7.28 -7.12 -18.36
CA THR A 48 -7.29 -8.57 -18.09
C THR A 48 -6.58 -9.38 -19.16
N LEU A 49 -5.25 -9.23 -19.22
CA LEU A 49 -4.34 -10.26 -19.71
C LEU A 49 -3.08 -10.20 -18.86
N THR A 50 -3.13 -10.78 -17.65
CA THR A 50 -1.99 -11.31 -16.87
C THR A 50 -0.70 -10.48 -16.83
N GLY A 51 -0.82 -9.16 -16.95
CA GLY A 51 0.28 -8.31 -17.35
C GLY A 51 0.62 -7.16 -16.39
N PRO A 52 1.58 -6.31 -16.80
CA PRO A 52 2.03 -5.12 -16.06
C PRO A 52 0.96 -4.23 -15.44
N SER A 53 -0.09 -4.00 -16.23
CA SER A 53 -1.14 -3.04 -15.91
C SER A 53 -2.07 -3.57 -14.80
N HIS A 54 -2.24 -4.89 -14.67
CA HIS A 54 -3.02 -5.50 -13.60
C HIS A 54 -2.33 -5.36 -12.24
N VAL A 55 -1.01 -5.60 -12.17
CA VAL A 55 -0.25 -5.42 -10.92
C VAL A 55 -0.26 -3.95 -10.49
N THR A 56 -0.16 -3.04 -11.45
CA THR A 56 -0.28 -1.59 -11.18
C THR A 56 -1.66 -1.25 -10.62
N PHE A 57 -2.73 -1.78 -11.21
CA PHE A 57 -4.09 -1.58 -10.72
C PHE A 57 -4.26 -2.06 -9.26
N LEU A 58 -3.83 -3.28 -8.94
CA LEU A 58 -3.87 -3.82 -7.58
C LEU A 58 -3.07 -2.96 -6.60
N TYR A 59 -1.92 -2.44 -7.05
CA TYR A 59 -1.11 -1.50 -6.29
C TYR A 59 -1.89 -0.21 -5.97
N VAL A 60 -2.39 0.52 -6.98
CA VAL A 60 -3.05 1.81 -6.76
C VAL A 60 -4.31 1.62 -5.91
N LYS A 61 -5.02 0.51 -6.10
CA LYS A 61 -6.20 0.16 -5.29
C LYS A 61 -5.86 -0.17 -3.83
N THR A 62 -4.70 -0.78 -3.58
CA THR A 62 -4.19 -1.02 -2.22
C THR A 62 -3.84 0.29 -1.52
N VAL A 63 -3.20 1.22 -2.24
CA VAL A 63 -2.90 2.57 -1.71
C VAL A 63 -4.20 3.29 -1.36
N ALA A 64 -5.15 3.37 -2.29
CA ALA A 64 -6.46 3.97 -2.07
C ALA A 64 -7.17 3.37 -0.84
N SER A 65 -7.18 2.04 -0.75
CA SER A 65 -7.79 1.32 0.36
C SER A 65 -7.23 1.75 1.72
N SER A 66 -5.92 1.97 1.80
CA SER A 66 -5.30 2.42 3.05
C SER A 66 -5.58 3.90 3.37
N LEU A 67 -5.61 4.78 2.36
CA LEU A 67 -5.83 6.22 2.53
C LEU A 67 -7.27 6.52 2.96
N PHE A 68 -8.24 5.78 2.44
CA PHE A 68 -9.66 5.93 2.76
C PHE A 68 -10.15 4.99 3.89
N GLY A 69 -9.24 4.33 4.59
CA GLY A 69 -9.59 3.47 5.73
C GLY A 69 -10.34 2.17 5.38
N ARG A 70 -10.36 1.77 4.10
CA ARG A 70 -10.96 0.50 3.61
C ARG A 70 -9.98 -0.66 3.80
N TYR A 71 -9.51 -0.85 5.04
CA TYR A 71 -8.42 -1.78 5.36
C TYR A 71 -8.75 -3.25 5.11
N GLU A 72 -10.02 -3.64 5.13
CA GLU A 72 -10.42 -5.02 4.81
C GLU A 72 -10.17 -5.35 3.34
N LEU A 73 -10.57 -4.45 2.44
CA LEU A 73 -10.28 -4.57 1.01
C LEU A 73 -8.77 -4.53 0.77
N GLY A 74 -8.07 -3.58 1.38
CA GLY A 74 -6.61 -3.49 1.28
C GLY A 74 -5.90 -4.74 1.79
N ALA A 75 -6.39 -5.38 2.85
CA ALA A 75 -5.85 -6.63 3.37
C ALA A 75 -6.17 -7.83 2.47
N HIS A 76 -7.34 -7.85 1.83
CA HIS A 76 -7.69 -8.85 0.83
C HIS A 76 -6.73 -8.78 -0.37
N LEU A 77 -6.57 -7.59 -0.95
CA LEU A 77 -5.61 -7.32 -2.03
C LEU A 77 -4.17 -7.61 -1.61
N ALA A 78 -3.82 -7.37 -0.34
CA ALA A 78 -2.52 -7.69 0.22
C ALA A 78 -2.28 -9.20 0.43
N ILE A 79 -3.31 -10.05 0.37
CA ILE A 79 -3.18 -11.51 0.45
C ILE A 79 -3.20 -12.13 -0.94
N GLU A 80 -3.88 -11.49 -1.89
CA GLU A 80 -3.89 -11.91 -3.28
C GLU A 80 -2.46 -12.05 -3.82
N LYS A 81 -2.19 -13.17 -4.51
CA LYS A 81 -0.86 -13.49 -5.03
C LYS A 81 -0.53 -12.55 -6.18
N VAL A 82 0.04 -11.40 -5.85
CA VAL A 82 0.77 -10.59 -6.82
C VAL A 82 2.10 -11.28 -7.10
N ASP A 83 2.45 -11.46 -8.36
CA ASP A 83 3.75 -12.02 -8.76
C ASP A 83 4.88 -11.14 -8.18
N GLU A 84 5.56 -11.67 -7.15
CA GLU A 84 6.64 -10.98 -6.46
C GLU A 84 7.84 -10.76 -7.38
N GLN A 85 8.05 -11.62 -8.40
CA GLN A 85 9.08 -11.40 -9.41
C GLN A 85 8.72 -10.19 -10.27
N TYR A 86 7.44 -10.03 -10.61
CA TYR A 86 6.98 -8.88 -11.38
C TYR A 86 7.20 -7.54 -10.64
N VAL A 87 6.86 -7.50 -9.35
CA VAL A 87 7.09 -6.32 -8.48
C VAL A 87 8.57 -6.01 -8.32
N LYS A 88 9.43 -7.03 -8.29
CA LYS A 88 10.89 -6.89 -8.24
C LYS A 88 11.49 -6.48 -9.59
N MET A 89 10.96 -6.97 -10.72
CA MET A 89 11.45 -6.71 -12.08
C MET A 89 11.16 -5.29 -12.58
N LYS A 90 9.99 -4.73 -12.29
CA LYS A 90 9.69 -3.30 -12.49
C LYS A 90 10.17 -2.42 -11.33
N GLY A 91 10.87 -3.02 -10.36
CA GLY A 91 11.36 -2.48 -9.10
C GLY A 91 12.44 -1.42 -9.22
N GLY A 92 12.24 -0.43 -10.10
CA GLY A 92 12.87 0.88 -10.07
C GLY A 92 12.41 1.70 -8.87
N VAL A 93 12.73 1.20 -7.68
CA VAL A 93 13.11 1.91 -6.44
C VAL A 93 12.04 2.67 -5.61
N ILE A 94 10.91 3.16 -6.12
CA ILE A 94 9.92 3.89 -5.27
C ILE A 94 8.57 3.17 -5.13
N TRP A 95 7.91 2.87 -6.24
CA TRP A 95 6.51 2.40 -6.21
C TRP A 95 6.32 1.04 -5.54
N ALA A 96 7.26 0.10 -5.73
CA ALA A 96 7.24 -1.19 -5.04
C ALA A 96 7.33 -1.05 -3.51
N ARG A 97 8.05 -0.03 -3.02
CA ARG A 97 8.21 0.21 -1.57
C ARG A 97 6.96 0.83 -0.97
N VAL A 98 6.36 1.79 -1.68
CA VAL A 98 5.06 2.38 -1.34
C VAL A 98 4.01 1.28 -1.28
N PHE A 99 3.98 0.38 -2.26
CA PHE A 99 3.07 -0.78 -2.26
C PHE A 99 3.22 -1.66 -1.01
N TRP A 100 4.45 -2.09 -0.69
CA TRP A 100 4.70 -2.95 0.48
C TRP A 100 4.34 -2.26 1.79
N PHE A 101 4.60 -0.96 1.89
CA PHE A 101 4.19 -0.16 3.04
C PHE A 101 2.67 -0.19 3.22
N HIS A 102 1.89 0.15 2.19
CA HIS A 102 0.43 0.18 2.29
C HIS A 102 -0.19 -1.21 2.52
N ARG A 103 0.38 -2.28 1.93
CA ARG A 103 -0.03 -3.66 2.27
C ARG A 103 0.16 -3.96 3.76
N CYS A 104 1.34 -3.65 4.28
CA CYS A 104 1.64 -3.89 5.69
C CYS A 104 0.74 -3.07 6.61
N LEU A 105 0.46 -1.82 6.24
CA LEU A 105 -0.43 -0.92 6.98
C LEU A 105 -1.86 -1.48 7.04
N CYS A 106 -2.43 -1.90 5.92
CA CYS A 106 -3.76 -2.53 5.90
C CYS A 106 -3.82 -3.80 6.77
N LEU A 107 -2.78 -4.64 6.73
CA LEU A 107 -2.71 -5.85 7.57
C LEU A 107 -2.62 -5.51 9.06
N TYR A 108 -1.84 -4.49 9.44
CA TYR A 108 -1.77 -4.03 10.84
C TYR A 108 -3.08 -3.39 11.31
N ALA A 109 -3.71 -2.57 10.47
CA ALA A 109 -5.03 -2.02 10.76
C ALA A 109 -6.06 -3.14 11.00
N MET A 110 -6.09 -4.16 10.15
CA MET A 110 -6.94 -5.34 10.34
C MET A 110 -6.58 -6.14 11.60
N ALA A 111 -5.31 -6.24 11.95
CA ALA A 111 -4.89 -6.88 13.20
C ALA A 111 -5.35 -6.10 14.45
N ARG A 112 -5.49 -4.78 14.34
CA ARG A 112 -5.94 -3.89 15.43
C ARG A 112 -7.45 -3.98 15.64
N THR A 113 -8.22 -3.96 14.54
CA THR A 113 -9.70 -4.00 14.59
C THR A 113 -10.24 -5.40 14.80
N ASN A 114 -9.60 -6.43 14.23
CA ASN A 114 -10.06 -7.81 14.28
C ASN A 114 -9.26 -8.64 15.31
N LYS A 115 -9.67 -8.56 16.58
CA LYS A 115 -8.97 -9.24 17.69
C LYS A 115 -8.88 -10.76 17.52
N THR A 116 -9.88 -11.40 16.92
CA THR A 116 -9.92 -12.87 16.75
C THR A 116 -8.96 -13.34 15.65
N LYS A 117 -8.74 -12.53 14.61
CA LYS A 117 -7.82 -12.83 13.50
C LYS A 117 -6.49 -12.08 13.60
N LYS A 118 -6.22 -11.38 14.70
CA LYS A 118 -4.99 -10.60 14.95
C LYS A 118 -3.72 -11.39 14.59
N ARG A 119 -3.60 -12.63 15.07
CA ARG A 119 -2.43 -13.49 14.81
C ARG A 119 -2.25 -13.76 13.32
N LYS A 120 -3.34 -14.02 12.57
CA LYS A 120 -3.29 -14.26 11.12
C LYS A 120 -2.70 -13.06 10.40
N TYR A 121 -3.27 -11.88 10.62
CA TYR A 121 -2.83 -10.66 9.94
C TYR A 121 -1.40 -10.25 10.33
N MET A 122 -1.03 -10.40 11.60
CA MET A 122 0.35 -10.16 12.04
C MET A 122 1.35 -11.12 11.39
N THR A 123 1.02 -12.40 11.25
CA THR A 123 1.88 -13.39 10.59
C THR A 123 2.11 -13.04 9.12
N LEU A 124 1.07 -12.57 8.42
CA LEU A 124 1.14 -12.13 7.02
C LEU A 124 1.95 -10.84 6.86
N ALA A 125 1.83 -9.89 7.80
CA ALA A 125 2.53 -8.60 7.73
C ALA A 125 4.03 -8.70 8.03
N LYS A 126 4.44 -9.63 8.91
CA LYS A 126 5.84 -9.80 9.34
C LYS A 126 6.86 -9.91 8.20
N PRO A 127 6.71 -10.81 7.20
CA PRO A 127 7.69 -10.92 6.12
C PRO A 127 7.79 -9.63 5.28
N ILE A 128 6.64 -9.01 4.97
CA ILE A 128 6.58 -7.76 4.19
C ILE A 128 7.30 -6.63 4.94
N HIS A 129 7.02 -6.47 6.23
CA HIS A 129 7.67 -5.46 7.07
C HIS A 129 9.20 -5.69 7.14
N LYS A 130 9.65 -6.93 7.32
CA LYS A 130 11.08 -7.27 7.35
C LYS A 130 11.76 -6.89 6.04
N GLU A 131 11.16 -7.28 4.91
CA GLU A 131 11.71 -6.98 3.58
C GLU A 131 11.78 -5.47 3.32
N LEU A 132 10.71 -4.73 3.64
CA LEU A 132 10.67 -3.28 3.50
C LEU A 132 11.76 -2.59 4.36
N THR A 133 11.93 -3.06 5.60
CA THR A 133 12.95 -2.55 6.51
C THR A 133 14.35 -2.76 5.95
N ASN A 134 14.65 -3.97 5.46
CA ASN A 134 15.94 -4.31 4.87
C ASN A 134 16.22 -3.51 3.59
N SER A 135 15.20 -3.34 2.74
CA SER A 135 15.32 -2.61 1.47
C SER A 135 15.55 -1.10 1.68
N LEU A 136 14.98 -0.50 2.72
CA LEU A 136 15.05 0.94 2.97
C LEU A 136 16.25 1.37 3.80
N LYS A 137 16.63 0.60 4.84
CA LYS A 137 17.75 0.95 5.74
C LYS A 137 19.07 1.20 5.01
N ASN A 138 19.33 0.48 3.91
CA ASN A 138 20.62 0.53 3.23
C ASN A 138 20.62 1.39 1.96
N LYS A 139 19.46 1.91 1.52
CA LYS A 139 19.33 2.44 0.14
C LYS A 139 18.52 3.73 -0.02
N ASN A 140 17.68 4.12 0.95
CA ASN A 140 16.87 5.34 0.79
C ASN A 140 16.42 5.95 2.14
N PRO A 141 17.05 7.05 2.59
CA PRO A 141 16.64 7.76 3.80
C PRO A 141 15.19 8.25 3.74
N ASN A 142 14.71 8.66 2.56
CA ASN A 142 13.39 9.26 2.39
C ASN A 142 12.25 8.25 2.62
N GLY A 143 12.53 6.94 2.60
CA GLY A 143 11.52 5.92 2.94
C GLY A 143 11.52 5.50 4.41
N LEU A 144 12.46 5.98 5.24
CA LEU A 144 12.59 5.55 6.63
C LEU A 144 11.35 5.86 7.47
N HIS A 145 10.63 6.94 7.16
CA HIS A 145 9.38 7.28 7.84
C HIS A 145 8.32 6.17 7.73
N CYS A 146 8.22 5.49 6.58
CA CYS A 146 7.33 4.34 6.40
C CYS A 146 7.68 3.20 7.38
N VAL A 147 8.97 2.91 7.54
CA VAL A 147 9.45 1.87 8.47
C VAL A 147 9.18 2.29 9.92
N SER A 148 9.45 3.55 10.28
CA SER A 148 9.17 4.08 11.62
C SER A 148 7.69 3.95 11.97
N LEU A 149 6.79 4.30 11.04
CA LEU A 149 5.35 4.17 11.25
C LEU A 149 4.91 2.71 11.42
N LEU A 150 5.43 1.79 10.60
CA LEU A 150 5.12 0.36 10.75
C LEU A 150 5.67 -0.24 12.06
N ASN A 151 6.79 0.27 12.56
CA ASN A 151 7.29 -0.12 13.88
C ASN A 151 6.35 0.35 15.00
N ALA A 152 5.87 1.59 14.92
CA ALA A 152 4.89 2.13 15.86
C ALA A 152 3.57 1.33 15.83
N GLU A 153 3.06 1.00 14.64
CA GLU A 153 1.87 0.14 14.49
C GLU A 153 2.09 -1.26 15.07
N LYS A 154 3.24 -1.87 14.81
CA LYS A 154 3.59 -3.17 15.39
C LYS A 154 3.68 -3.10 16.92
N ALA A 155 4.30 -2.06 17.47
CA ALA A 155 4.38 -1.83 18.92
C ALA A 155 2.97 -1.64 19.51
N ALA A 156 2.12 -0.84 18.86
CA ALA A 156 0.72 -0.68 19.23
C ALA A 156 -0.08 -2.00 19.16
N LEU A 157 0.33 -2.97 18.37
CA LEU A 157 -0.29 -4.30 18.37
C LEU A 157 0.25 -5.22 19.46
N THR A 158 1.48 -5.02 19.95
CA THR A 158 2.13 -5.92 20.91
C THR A 158 2.28 -5.36 22.32
N HIS A 159 2.00 -4.07 22.52
CA HIS A 159 2.19 -3.39 23.79
C HIS A 159 1.35 -4.04 24.91
N LYS A 160 1.91 -3.98 26.12
CA LYS A 160 1.16 -4.13 27.36
C LYS A 160 0.57 -2.76 27.73
N LYS A 161 -0.52 -2.71 28.51
CA LYS A 161 -1.19 -1.46 28.92
C LYS A 161 -0.24 -0.38 29.49
N ASN A 162 0.89 -0.80 30.04
CA ASN A 162 1.88 0.03 30.71
C ASN A 162 2.89 0.69 29.74
N GLN A 163 2.76 0.45 28.43
CA GLN A 163 3.70 0.90 27.39
C GLN A 163 3.04 1.88 26.41
N GLU A 164 1.90 2.47 26.78
CA GLU A 164 1.17 3.41 25.91
C GLU A 164 2.00 4.66 25.60
N ASP A 165 2.75 5.18 26.58
CA ASP A 165 3.66 6.32 26.39
C ASP A 165 4.81 5.99 25.44
N ASP A 166 5.37 4.77 25.52
CA ASP A 166 6.41 4.29 24.61
C ASP A 166 5.89 4.16 23.17
N VAL A 167 4.66 3.66 23.00
CA VAL A 167 4.00 3.58 21.69
C VAL A 167 3.75 4.98 21.12
N ARG A 168 3.23 5.91 21.94
CA ARG A 168 2.99 7.29 21.53
C ARG A 168 4.28 7.99 21.11
N LYS A 169 5.37 7.75 21.85
CA LYS A 169 6.70 8.24 21.49
C LYS A 169 7.15 7.73 20.12
N GLN A 170 6.95 6.44 19.83
CA GLN A 170 7.29 5.88 18.52
C GLN A 170 6.48 6.50 17.37
N TYR A 171 5.20 6.81 17.57
CA TYR A 171 4.44 7.56 16.56
C TYR A 171 4.97 8.98 16.36
N ASN A 172 5.29 9.69 17.45
CA ASN A 172 5.85 11.04 17.36
C ASN A 172 7.22 11.04 16.66
N ASP A 173 8.05 10.03 16.92
CA ASP A 173 9.34 9.85 16.24
C ASP A 173 9.11 9.58 14.74
N ALA A 174 8.13 8.74 14.38
CA ALA A 174 7.79 8.48 12.99
C ALA A 174 7.31 9.74 12.25
N ILE A 175 6.45 10.56 12.88
CA ILE A 175 6.00 11.85 12.35
C ILE A 175 7.20 12.80 12.17
N SER A 176 8.08 12.86 13.16
CA SER A 176 9.27 13.71 13.12
C SER A 176 10.24 13.30 12.02
N VAL A 177 10.37 12.01 11.72
CA VAL A 177 11.16 11.52 10.59
C VAL A 177 10.49 11.86 9.25
N ALA A 178 9.16 11.76 9.17
CA ALA A 178 8.42 12.13 7.96
C ALA A 178 8.54 13.63 7.64
N ALA A 179 8.54 14.49 8.66
CA ALA A 179 8.62 15.94 8.49
C ALA A 179 10.01 16.49 8.08
N ARG A 180 11.06 15.65 8.10
CA ARG A 180 12.43 16.03 7.73
C ARG A 180 12.78 15.72 6.27
N GLY A 181 11.89 15.04 5.55
CA GLY A 181 12.07 14.60 4.17
C GLY A 181 11.36 15.48 3.16
#